data_AF-A0A925RD22-F1
#
_entry.id   AF-A0A925RD22-F1
#
_cell.length_a   1.000
_cell.length_b   1.000
_cell.length_c   1.000
_cell.angle_alpha   90.00
_cell.angle_beta   90.00
_cell.angle_gamma   90.00
#
_symmetry.space_group_name_H-M   'P 1'
#
loop_
_entity.id
_entity.type
_entity.pdbx_description
1 polymer ?
#
loop_
_entity_poly.entity_id
_entity_poly.type
_entity_poly.pdbx_seq_one_letter_code
_entity_poly.pdbx_strand_id
1 'polypeptide(L)'
;MKMLDLFRSRMIQTRNSRRKQVSAFKTIDSLEVRLLLTAPTLTDSEQYMLELINRARANPSAEVARLGIGLNDGVPANRTISTAAKQPLAPQQQLITAAGLHSQDMLDRDYFDHTTLGAGTTFDVRVTNQGYAWTRVAENIGYAAKTVNASQTVYIDEIHDGLIRSSGHRENIMAP
;
A
#
# COMPACT_ATOMS: atom_id res chain seq x y z
N MET A 1 63.13 33.59 -8.75
CA MET A 1 62.67 32.20 -8.80
C MET A 1 62.26 31.77 -7.39
N LYS A 2 60.95 31.68 -7.14
CA LYS A 2 60.22 30.93 -6.08
C LYS A 2 60.65 31.04 -4.60
N MET A 3 60.11 32.10 -3.96
CA MET A 3 59.36 32.19 -2.70
C MET A 3 59.74 31.28 -1.50
N LEU A 4 60.54 31.83 -0.59
CA LEU A 4 60.72 31.45 0.82
C LEU A 4 60.79 32.76 1.61
N ASP A 5 59.90 32.99 2.57
CA ASP A 5 60.30 33.32 3.95
C ASP A 5 59.15 33.72 4.88
N LEU A 6 59.33 33.27 6.12
CA LEU A 6 58.48 33.39 7.29
C LEU A 6 58.48 34.81 7.90
N PHE A 7 57.28 35.27 8.30
CA PHE A 7 56.95 35.87 9.60
C PHE A 7 57.97 36.77 10.36
N ARG A 8 57.62 38.06 10.58
CA ARG A 8 57.30 38.72 11.90
C ARG A 8 57.55 40.24 11.93
N SER A 9 56.58 41.02 12.42
CA SER A 9 56.72 41.95 13.58
C SER A 9 55.36 42.66 13.86
N ARG A 10 54.74 42.50 15.04
CA ARG A 10 54.67 43.45 16.19
C ARG A 10 54.15 44.86 15.79
N MET A 11 53.28 45.56 16.51
CA MET A 11 52.46 45.36 17.71
C MET A 11 51.48 46.58 17.76
N ILE A 12 50.24 46.35 18.18
CA ILE A 12 49.36 47.27 18.96
C ILE A 12 49.13 48.69 18.40
N GLN A 13 47.90 48.95 17.95
CA GLN A 13 47.14 50.09 18.48
C GLN A 13 45.63 49.84 18.40
N THR A 14 45.09 49.67 19.61
CA THR A 14 43.70 49.81 20.06
C THR A 14 42.75 50.58 19.13
N ARG A 15 41.61 49.96 18.82
CA ARG A 15 40.32 50.65 18.83
C ARG A 15 39.19 49.67 19.11
N ASN A 16 38.72 49.73 20.35
CA ASN A 16 37.55 49.03 20.86
C ASN A 16 36.31 49.58 20.13
N SER A 17 35.81 48.86 19.13
CA SER A 17 34.49 49.11 18.57
C SER A 17 33.63 47.89 18.86
N ARG A 18 32.58 48.12 19.65
CA ARG A 18 31.62 47.13 20.14
C ARG A 18 31.02 46.36 18.96
N ARG A 19 31.48 45.14 18.71
CA ARG A 19 30.78 44.19 17.84
C ARG A 19 29.65 43.57 18.66
N LYS A 20 28.41 43.97 18.39
CA LYS A 20 27.21 43.32 18.94
C LYS A 20 27.35 41.82 18.71
N GLN A 21 27.40 41.03 19.78
CA GLN A 21 27.11 39.61 19.68
C GLN A 21 25.66 39.49 19.22
N VAL A 22 25.45 39.20 17.95
CA VAL A 22 24.19 38.61 17.49
C VAL A 22 24.46 37.11 17.40
N SER A 23 24.55 36.47 18.57
CA SER A 23 24.36 35.03 18.63
C SER A 23 22.86 34.80 18.65
N ALA A 24 22.28 34.72 17.46
CA ALA A 24 20.98 34.10 17.27
C ALA A 24 21.18 32.99 16.26
N PHE A 25 21.98 31.98 16.63
CA PHE A 25 21.78 30.66 16.07
C PHE A 25 20.38 30.24 16.53
N LYS A 26 19.39 30.42 15.64
CA LYS A 26 18.17 29.63 15.70
C LYS A 26 18.64 28.19 15.76
N THR A 27 18.39 27.52 16.88
CA THR A 27 18.36 26.06 16.92
C THR A 27 17.34 25.65 15.86
N ILE A 28 17.85 25.19 14.73
CA ILE A 28 17.10 24.34 13.82
C ILE A 28 16.77 23.12 14.67
N ASP A 29 15.50 22.93 14.99
CA ASP A 29 15.04 21.67 15.55
C ASP A 29 15.59 20.57 14.64
N SER A 30 16.34 19.65 15.24
CA SER A 30 16.78 18.47 14.50
C SER A 30 15.51 17.72 14.16
N LEU A 31 15.23 17.55 12.86
CA LEU A 31 14.17 16.66 12.43
C LEU A 31 14.45 15.31 13.08
N GLU A 32 13.47 14.78 13.81
CA GLU A 32 13.60 13.45 14.40
C GLU A 32 14.04 12.48 13.31
N VAL A 33 14.98 11.58 13.66
CA VAL A 33 15.41 10.54 12.74
C VAL A 33 14.15 9.79 12.32
N ARG A 34 13.82 9.81 11.02
CA ARG A 34 12.83 8.91 10.44
C ARG A 34 13.36 7.49 10.60
N LEU A 35 13.13 6.90 11.76
CA LEU A 35 13.07 5.46 11.93
C LEU A 35 11.84 5.03 11.12
N LEU A 36 12.05 4.77 9.84
CA LEU A 36 11.13 3.97 9.05
C LEU A 36 11.11 2.60 9.73
N LEU A 37 10.20 2.41 10.68
CA LEU A 37 9.71 1.08 11.01
C LEU A 37 9.16 0.53 9.70
N THR A 38 10.00 -0.22 8.98
CA THR A 38 9.75 -0.97 7.74
C THR A 38 8.34 -0.75 7.18
N ALA A 39 8.17 0.32 6.40
CA ALA A 39 6.94 0.53 5.66
C ALA A 39 6.81 -0.57 4.59
N PRO A 40 5.61 -1.08 4.30
CA PRO A 40 5.41 -2.01 3.20
C PRO A 40 5.81 -1.33 1.88
N THR A 41 6.47 -2.08 1.01
CA THR A 41 6.80 -1.66 -0.35
C THR A 41 5.62 -2.01 -1.24
N LEU A 42 4.99 -0.99 -1.81
CA LEU A 42 3.89 -1.11 -2.76
C LEU A 42 4.30 -0.53 -4.11
N THR A 43 3.85 -1.17 -5.18
CA THR A 43 3.76 -0.55 -6.50
C THR A 43 2.60 0.45 -6.54
N ASP A 44 2.64 1.39 -7.49
CA ASP A 44 1.53 2.33 -7.71
C ASP A 44 0.20 1.61 -7.99
N SER A 45 0.28 0.45 -8.66
CA SER A 45 -0.87 -0.42 -8.95
C SER A 45 -1.49 -1.02 -7.68
N GLU A 46 -0.66 -1.53 -6.76
CA GLU A 46 -1.15 -2.12 -5.51
C GLU A 46 -1.70 -1.03 -4.58
N GLN A 47 -1.04 0.14 -4.53
CA GLN A 47 -1.60 1.29 -3.82
C GLN A 47 -2.96 1.69 -4.39
N TYR A 48 -3.08 1.78 -5.73
CA TYR A 48 -4.34 2.14 -6.36
C TYR A 48 -5.46 1.13 -6.06
N MET A 49 -5.16 -0.17 -6.13
CA MET A 49 -6.11 -1.21 -5.76
C MET A 49 -6.55 -1.10 -4.29
N LEU A 50 -5.63 -0.83 -3.37
CA LEU A 50 -5.94 -0.62 -1.96
C LEU A 50 -6.87 0.59 -1.75
N GLU A 51 -6.66 1.68 -2.49
CA GLU A 51 -7.54 2.86 -2.42
C GLU A 51 -8.96 2.55 -2.94
N LEU A 52 -9.10 1.76 -4.01
CA LEU A 52 -10.42 1.33 -4.51
C LEU A 52 -11.15 0.44 -3.49
N ILE A 53 -10.44 -0.48 -2.85
CA ILE A 53 -10.96 -1.30 -1.75
C ILE A 53 -11.41 -0.41 -0.58
N ASN A 54 -10.59 0.56 -0.18
CA ASN A 54 -10.90 1.45 0.93
C ASN A 54 -12.04 2.42 0.58
N ARG A 55 -12.19 2.84 -0.67
CA ARG A 55 -13.38 3.58 -1.16
C ARG A 55 -14.65 2.76 -0.99
N ALA A 56 -14.61 1.49 -1.40
CA ALA A 56 -15.74 0.56 -1.25
C ALA A 56 -16.12 0.36 0.22
N ARG A 57 -15.11 0.24 1.10
CA ARG A 57 -15.26 0.09 2.55
C ARG A 57 -15.80 1.36 3.22
N ALA A 58 -15.38 2.54 2.78
CA ALA A 58 -15.82 3.81 3.34
C ALA A 58 -17.31 4.10 3.06
N ASN A 59 -17.83 3.68 1.91
CA ASN A 59 -19.24 3.82 1.58
C ASN A 59 -19.77 2.64 0.73
N PRO A 60 -20.13 1.51 1.38
CA PRO A 60 -20.61 0.32 0.70
C PRO A 60 -21.79 0.56 -0.24
N SER A 61 -22.76 1.38 0.20
CA SER A 61 -23.96 1.70 -0.58
C SER A 61 -23.65 2.52 -1.84
N ALA A 62 -22.76 3.51 -1.74
CA ALA A 62 -22.37 4.30 -2.90
C ALA A 62 -21.56 3.47 -3.91
N GLU A 63 -20.71 2.55 -3.43
CA GLU A 63 -19.88 1.72 -4.30
C GLU A 63 -20.73 0.82 -5.20
N VAL A 64 -21.71 0.13 -4.63
CA VAL A 64 -22.59 -0.75 -5.41
C VAL A 64 -23.56 0.04 -6.29
N ALA A 65 -23.99 1.23 -5.84
CA ALA A 65 -24.80 2.13 -6.65
C ALA A 65 -24.07 2.61 -7.93
N ARG A 66 -22.75 2.87 -7.85
CA ARG A 66 -21.92 3.18 -9.04
C ARG A 66 -21.97 2.08 -10.10
N LEU A 67 -22.16 0.83 -9.67
CA LEU A 67 -22.20 -0.34 -10.54
C LEU A 67 -23.62 -0.78 -10.94
N GLY A 68 -24.65 -0.12 -10.40
CA GLY A 68 -26.05 -0.45 -10.65
C GLY A 68 -26.49 -1.79 -10.04
N ILE A 69 -25.86 -2.22 -8.94
CA ILE A 69 -26.21 -3.48 -8.23
C ILE A 69 -26.64 -3.18 -6.79
N GLY A 70 -27.41 -4.08 -6.20
CA GLY A 70 -27.75 -4.06 -4.77
C GLY A 70 -26.62 -4.61 -3.91
N LEU A 71 -26.47 -4.04 -2.70
CA LEU A 71 -25.40 -4.42 -1.77
C LEU A 71 -25.38 -5.92 -1.45
N ASN A 72 -26.57 -6.51 -1.31
CA ASN A 72 -26.76 -7.91 -0.92
C ASN A 72 -27.24 -8.80 -2.09
N ASP A 73 -27.10 -8.34 -3.34
CA ASP A 73 -27.47 -9.14 -4.50
C ASP A 73 -26.63 -10.42 -4.58
N GLY A 74 -27.28 -11.59 -4.47
CA GLY A 74 -26.61 -12.89 -4.45
C GLY A 74 -25.84 -13.20 -3.15
N VAL A 75 -25.98 -12.38 -2.10
CA VAL A 75 -25.40 -12.62 -0.77
C VAL A 75 -26.38 -13.45 0.08
N PRO A 76 -25.95 -14.56 0.72
CA PRO A 76 -26.82 -15.34 1.60
C PRO A 76 -27.35 -14.53 2.79
N ALA A 77 -28.58 -14.82 3.24
CA ALA A 77 -29.24 -14.08 4.31
C ALA A 77 -28.48 -14.08 5.66
N ASN A 78 -27.63 -15.07 5.91
CA ASN A 78 -26.80 -15.17 7.12
C ASN A 78 -25.43 -14.46 7.00
N ARG A 79 -25.16 -13.79 5.87
CA ARG A 79 -23.89 -13.11 5.59
C ARG A 79 -24.09 -11.72 4.99
N THR A 80 -25.25 -11.11 5.22
CA THR A 80 -25.58 -9.79 4.66
C THR A 80 -24.53 -8.74 5.04
N ILE A 81 -24.12 -7.99 4.04
CA ILE A 81 -23.21 -6.87 4.18
C ILE A 81 -24.01 -5.67 4.70
N SER A 82 -23.58 -5.11 5.82
CA SER A 82 -24.19 -3.88 6.36
C SER A 82 -23.73 -2.66 5.57
N THR A 83 -24.60 -1.66 5.48
CA THR A 83 -24.30 -0.37 4.82
C THR A 83 -23.31 0.52 5.59
N ALA A 84 -23.09 0.24 6.88
CA ALA A 84 -22.12 0.96 7.70
C ALA A 84 -20.69 0.88 7.12
N ALA A 85 -19.99 2.02 7.14
CA ALA A 85 -18.59 2.13 6.76
C ALA A 85 -17.72 1.12 7.53
N LYS A 86 -16.73 0.55 6.84
CA LYS A 86 -15.74 -0.38 7.40
C LYS A 86 -14.44 0.37 7.67
N GLN A 87 -13.66 -0.12 8.63
CA GLN A 87 -12.33 0.43 8.87
C GLN A 87 -11.47 0.27 7.61
N PRO A 88 -10.70 1.29 7.21
CA PRO A 88 -9.80 1.16 6.07
C PRO A 88 -8.77 0.07 6.34
N LEU A 89 -8.43 -0.70 5.31
CA LEU A 89 -7.36 -1.67 5.37
C LEU A 89 -6.02 -0.96 5.18
N ALA A 90 -5.03 -1.41 5.94
CA ALA A 90 -3.64 -1.02 5.78
C ALA A 90 -2.87 -2.11 5.01
N PRO A 91 -1.87 -1.74 4.20
CA PRO A 91 -1.05 -2.72 3.49
C PRO A 91 -0.16 -3.50 4.47
N GLN A 92 -0.01 -4.80 4.24
CA GLN A 92 0.86 -5.68 5.02
C GLN A 92 1.81 -6.43 4.09
N GLN A 93 3.12 -6.30 4.31
CA GLN A 93 4.13 -6.83 3.40
C GLN A 93 4.03 -8.35 3.20
N GLN A 94 3.74 -9.11 4.25
CA GLN A 94 3.58 -10.56 4.16
C GLN A 94 2.40 -10.97 3.27
N LEU A 95 1.30 -10.22 3.32
CA LEU A 95 0.12 -10.46 2.48
C LEU A 95 0.39 -10.08 1.02
N ILE A 96 1.06 -8.94 0.79
CA ILE A 96 1.49 -8.50 -0.54
C ILE A 96 2.38 -9.57 -1.18
N THR A 97 3.37 -10.08 -0.44
CA THR A 97 4.25 -11.13 -0.93
C THR A 97 3.50 -12.44 -1.21
N ALA A 98 2.59 -12.88 -0.32
CA ALA A 98 1.78 -14.07 -0.56
C ALA A 98 0.91 -13.95 -1.83
N ALA A 99 0.25 -12.80 -2.01
CA ALA A 99 -0.60 -12.52 -3.17
C ALA A 99 0.22 -12.46 -4.46
N GLY A 100 1.33 -11.70 -4.47
CA GLY A 100 2.19 -11.56 -5.65
C GLY A 100 2.78 -12.88 -6.11
N LEU A 101 3.24 -13.74 -5.19
CA LEU A 101 3.75 -15.07 -5.52
C LEU A 101 2.68 -15.98 -6.13
N HIS A 102 1.46 -15.96 -5.60
CA HIS A 102 0.35 -16.78 -6.13
C HIS A 102 -0.13 -16.26 -7.50
N SER A 103 -0.23 -14.95 -7.67
CA SER A 103 -0.54 -14.34 -8.97
C SER A 103 0.52 -14.68 -10.02
N GLN A 104 1.80 -14.66 -9.66
CA GLN A 104 2.88 -15.04 -10.58
C GLN A 104 2.83 -16.54 -10.93
N ASP A 105 2.58 -17.43 -9.96
CA ASP A 105 2.47 -18.87 -10.21
C ASP A 105 1.27 -19.20 -11.13
N MET A 106 0.12 -18.52 -10.94
CA MET A 106 -1.04 -18.61 -11.84
C MET A 106 -0.69 -18.19 -13.28
N LEU A 107 0.08 -17.11 -13.45
CA LEU A 107 0.53 -16.65 -14.77
C LEU A 107 1.54 -17.60 -15.41
N ASP A 108 2.55 -18.05 -14.65
CA ASP A 108 3.64 -18.88 -15.16
C ASP A 108 3.16 -20.28 -15.59
N ARG A 109 2.06 -20.75 -15.00
CA ARG A 109 1.57 -22.12 -15.16
C ARG A 109 0.16 -22.20 -15.74
N ASP A 110 -0.35 -21.09 -16.25
CA ASP A 110 -1.61 -20.97 -16.99
C ASP A 110 -2.81 -21.61 -16.26
N TYR A 111 -3.06 -21.16 -15.02
CA TYR A 111 -4.24 -21.57 -14.25
C TYR A 111 -4.82 -20.42 -13.45
N PHE A 112 -6.10 -20.53 -13.07
CA PHE A 112 -6.80 -19.54 -12.26
C PHE A 112 -7.59 -20.25 -11.15
N ASP A 113 -7.00 -20.34 -9.96
CA ASP A 113 -7.56 -21.08 -8.84
C ASP A 113 -7.06 -20.49 -7.50
N HIS A 114 -7.87 -20.62 -6.45
CA HIS A 114 -7.48 -20.27 -5.08
C HIS A 114 -6.42 -21.24 -4.51
N THR A 115 -6.35 -22.45 -5.06
CA THR A 115 -5.44 -23.51 -4.68
C THR A 115 -4.26 -23.59 -5.63
N THR A 116 -3.05 -23.71 -5.09
CA THR A 116 -1.84 -23.78 -5.91
C THR A 116 -1.80 -25.11 -6.67
N LEU A 117 -1.69 -25.02 -8.01
CA LEU A 117 -1.72 -26.18 -8.89
C LEU A 117 -0.65 -27.22 -8.52
N GLY A 118 -1.05 -28.48 -8.39
CA GLY A 118 -0.18 -29.63 -8.08
C GLY A 118 0.25 -29.74 -6.61
N ALA A 119 0.40 -28.63 -5.89
CA ALA A 119 0.72 -28.62 -4.46
C ALA A 119 -0.55 -28.72 -3.58
N GLY A 120 -1.69 -28.24 -4.07
CA GLY A 120 -2.94 -28.16 -3.30
C GLY A 120 -2.90 -27.13 -2.16
N THR A 121 -1.85 -26.30 -2.10
CA THR A 121 -1.68 -25.27 -1.07
C THR A 121 -2.80 -24.22 -1.18
N THR A 122 -3.51 -23.99 -0.08
CA THR A 122 -4.56 -22.98 0.04
C THR A 122 -3.98 -21.61 0.43
N PHE A 123 -4.78 -20.54 0.26
CA PHE A 123 -4.34 -19.17 0.54
C PHE A 123 -3.91 -18.96 2.00
N ASP A 124 -4.58 -19.58 2.96
CA ASP A 124 -4.27 -19.48 4.38
C ASP A 124 -2.91 -20.11 4.72
N VAL A 125 -2.54 -21.19 4.03
CA VAL A 125 -1.20 -21.79 4.14
C VAL A 125 -0.15 -20.88 3.51
N ARG A 126 -0.41 -20.30 2.32
CA ARG A 126 0.50 -19.33 1.70
C ARG A 126 0.76 -18.12 2.61
N VAL A 127 -0.29 -17.57 3.21
CA VAL A 127 -0.22 -16.45 4.16
C VAL A 127 0.56 -16.82 5.42
N THR A 128 0.31 -18.00 5.98
CA THR A 128 1.03 -18.51 7.15
C THR A 128 2.52 -18.70 6.85
N ASN A 129 2.87 -19.20 5.66
CA ASN A 129 4.25 -19.38 5.23
C ASN A 129 5.01 -18.05 5.06
N GLN A 130 4.32 -16.94 4.80
CA GLN A 130 4.93 -15.60 4.83
C GLN A 130 5.09 -15.04 6.25
N GLY A 131 4.67 -15.79 7.28
CA GLY A 131 4.78 -15.39 8.69
C GLY A 131 3.76 -14.33 9.11
N TYR A 132 2.65 -14.17 8.37
CA TYR A 132 1.57 -13.30 8.81
C TYR A 132 0.78 -13.96 9.95
N ALA A 133 0.60 -13.25 11.06
CA ALA A 133 -0.22 -13.74 12.17
C ALA A 133 -1.68 -13.33 11.95
N TRP A 134 -2.60 -14.29 11.95
CA TRP A 134 -4.01 -14.04 11.64
C TRP A 134 -4.96 -14.97 12.43
N THR A 135 -6.18 -14.49 12.63
CA THR A 135 -7.32 -15.29 13.14
C THR A 135 -8.40 -15.47 12.08
N ARG A 136 -8.46 -14.53 11.12
CA ARG A 136 -9.25 -14.60 9.90
C ARG A 136 -8.43 -14.06 8.74
N VAL A 137 -8.51 -14.72 7.61
CA VAL A 137 -7.95 -14.28 6.34
C VAL A 137 -8.88 -14.75 5.22
N ALA A 138 -8.87 -14.04 4.10
CA ALA A 138 -9.66 -14.36 2.92
C ALA A 138 -8.85 -14.01 1.67
N GLU A 139 -9.22 -14.59 0.54
CA GLU A 139 -8.61 -14.32 -0.75
C GLU A 139 -9.69 -13.97 -1.77
N ASN A 140 -9.40 -12.94 -2.56
CA ASN A 140 -10.09 -12.64 -3.81
C ASN A 140 -9.06 -12.72 -4.93
N ILE A 141 -9.38 -13.45 -5.99
CA ILE A 141 -8.59 -13.47 -7.23
C ILE A 141 -9.42 -12.84 -8.35
N GLY A 142 -8.75 -12.07 -9.20
CA GLY A 142 -9.39 -11.39 -10.31
C GLY A 142 -8.45 -11.36 -11.51
N TYR A 143 -9.05 -11.36 -12.69
CA TYR A 143 -8.34 -11.32 -13.97
C TYR A 143 -9.10 -10.40 -14.92
N ALA A 144 -8.37 -9.61 -15.70
CA ALA A 144 -8.91 -8.79 -16.76
C ALA A 144 -8.03 -8.92 -18.01
N ALA A 145 -8.66 -8.98 -19.17
CA ALA A 145 -7.99 -9.06 -20.46
C ALA A 145 -8.62 -8.08 -21.44
N LYS A 146 -7.79 -7.45 -22.28
CA LYS A 146 -8.25 -6.57 -23.34
C LYS A 146 -7.57 -6.91 -24.65
N THR A 147 -8.31 -6.75 -25.73
CA THR A 147 -7.81 -6.93 -27.11
C THR A 147 -6.95 -5.75 -27.58
N VAL A 148 -7.04 -4.60 -26.91
CA VAL A 148 -6.24 -3.41 -27.17
C VAL A 148 -5.46 -3.02 -25.91
N ASN A 149 -4.26 -2.47 -26.10
CA ASN A 149 -3.45 -1.98 -24.99
C ASN A 149 -4.21 -0.89 -24.21
N ALA A 150 -4.34 -1.07 -22.91
CA ALA A 150 -4.88 -0.07 -21.99
C ALA A 150 -3.84 0.25 -20.90
N SER A 151 -4.02 1.36 -20.20
CA SER A 151 -3.21 1.65 -19.01
C SER A 151 -3.51 0.64 -17.90
N GLN A 152 -2.53 0.42 -17.04
CA GLN A 152 -2.65 -0.48 -15.88
C GLN A 152 -3.85 -0.13 -14.99
N THR A 153 -4.18 1.16 -14.84
CA THR A 153 -5.35 1.63 -14.09
C THR A 153 -6.67 1.08 -14.61
N VAL A 154 -6.84 0.95 -15.94
CA VAL A 154 -8.08 0.42 -16.53
C VAL A 154 -8.26 -1.05 -16.19
N TYR A 155 -7.18 -1.83 -16.17
CA TYR A 155 -7.24 -3.24 -15.75
C TYR A 155 -7.57 -3.36 -14.25
N ILE A 156 -7.00 -2.49 -13.41
CA ILE A 156 -7.27 -2.48 -11.97
C ILE A 156 -8.73 -2.10 -11.70
N ASP A 157 -9.26 -1.08 -12.39
CA ASP A 157 -10.68 -0.70 -12.29
C ASP A 157 -11.59 -1.86 -12.67
N GLU A 158 -11.29 -2.57 -13.77
CA GLU A 158 -12.08 -3.72 -14.22
C GLU A 158 -12.04 -4.89 -13.24
N ILE A 159 -10.87 -5.20 -12.69
CA ILE A 159 -10.71 -6.24 -11.67
C ILE A 159 -11.50 -5.86 -10.41
N HIS A 160 -11.34 -4.64 -9.90
CA HIS A 160 -12.08 -4.16 -8.72
C HIS A 160 -13.60 -4.22 -8.95
N ASP A 161 -14.08 -3.71 -10.09
CA ASP A 161 -15.51 -3.72 -10.43
C ASP A 161 -16.05 -5.14 -10.55
N GLY A 162 -15.28 -6.05 -11.14
CA GLY A 162 -15.61 -7.48 -11.22
C GLY A 162 -15.72 -8.14 -9.84
N LEU A 163 -14.78 -7.82 -8.93
CA LEU A 163 -14.83 -8.30 -7.54
C LEU A 163 -16.04 -7.73 -6.79
N ILE A 164 -16.40 -6.47 -6.98
CA ILE A 164 -17.61 -5.91 -6.35
C ILE A 164 -18.88 -6.53 -6.95
N ARG A 165 -18.92 -6.89 -8.24
CA ARG A 165 -20.11 -7.53 -8.85
C ARG A 165 -20.32 -8.98 -8.36
N SER A 166 -19.25 -9.70 -8.04
CA SER A 166 -19.34 -11.05 -7.47
C SER A 166 -19.71 -11.01 -5.99
N SER A 167 -20.80 -11.68 -5.59
CA SER A 167 -21.29 -11.62 -4.20
C SER A 167 -20.26 -12.12 -3.19
N GLY A 168 -19.65 -13.29 -3.42
CA GLY A 168 -18.64 -13.84 -2.51
C GLY A 168 -17.38 -12.97 -2.38
N HIS A 169 -16.93 -12.35 -3.48
CA HIS A 169 -15.79 -11.43 -3.44
C HIS A 169 -16.14 -10.12 -2.73
N ARG A 170 -17.36 -9.60 -2.96
CA ARG A 170 -17.87 -8.40 -2.29
C ARG A 170 -18.04 -8.61 -0.78
N GLU A 171 -18.48 -9.79 -0.35
CA GLU A 171 -18.51 -10.19 1.07
C GLU A 171 -17.12 -10.07 1.70
N ASN A 172 -16.08 -10.57 1.03
CA ASN A 172 -14.70 -10.46 1.52
C ASN A 172 -14.22 -9.00 1.61
N ILE A 173 -14.46 -8.17 0.58
CA ILE A 173 -14.04 -6.75 0.55
C ILE A 173 -14.68 -5.95 1.68
N MET A 174 -15.96 -6.23 1.97
CA MET A 174 -16.77 -5.46 2.92
C MET A 174 -16.95 -6.18 4.27
N ALA A 175 -16.11 -7.17 4.56
CA ALA A 175 -16.05 -7.80 5.86
C ALA A 175 -15.69 -6.77 6.96
N PRO A 176 -16.31 -6.87 8.16
CA PRO A 176 -16.06 -5.94 9.26
C PRO A 176 -14.60 -5.95 9.74
#